data_AF-A0A6A4IK87-F1
#
_entry.id   AF-A0A6A4IK87-F1
#
_cell.length_a   1.000
_cell.length_b   1.000
_cell.length_c   1.000
_cell.angle_alpha   90.00
_cell.angle_beta   90.00
_cell.angle_gamma   90.00
#
_symmetry.space_group_name_H-M   'P 1'
#
loop_
_entity.id
_entity.type
_entity.pdbx_description
1 polymer ?
#
loop_
_entity_poly.entity_id
_entity_poly.type
_entity_poly.pdbx_seq_one_letter_code
_entity_poly.pdbx_strand_id
1 'polypeptide(L)'
;MAGSRFAYVKKFELPDALLPSTFMVFRLDGHSFHRFSDEHRFVKPNDLRALELMDHAAITLMQEYKDISLAFGESDEYSFLLRKSTALYNRRQSKIVSTLTSLFTSSYVFHWPKYFPDVPLRYPPSFDGRIVLYPSQQEVRDYFAWRQADTHINNLYNTAFWALVQQGGQTTTEAHATLKGTVSKEKHEILFSRFEINYDKIDARYRKGSILVRVETPEEPAPESSNTPTPNVKSTEPLDETLKAKKKKAKNATKVELLHTDIIRDSFWEKYSYLLKD
;
A
#
# COMPACT_ATOMS: atom_id res chain seq x y z
N MET A 1 17.42 -25.15 -32.74
CA MET A 1 16.41 -25.47 -31.70
C MET A 1 15.12 -25.86 -32.41
N ALA A 2 14.67 -27.11 -32.27
CA ALA A 2 13.46 -27.61 -32.89
C ALA A 2 12.24 -26.86 -32.31
N GLY A 3 11.66 -25.94 -33.08
CA GLY A 3 10.36 -25.39 -32.74
C GLY A 3 9.32 -26.50 -32.88
N SER A 4 8.63 -26.84 -31.79
CA SER A 4 7.44 -27.70 -31.85
C SER A 4 6.47 -27.17 -32.91
N ARG A 5 5.76 -28.06 -33.63
CA ARG A 5 4.70 -27.67 -34.57
C ARG A 5 3.60 -26.81 -33.92
N PHE A 6 3.52 -26.81 -32.60
CA PHE A 6 2.57 -26.02 -31.81
C PHE A 6 3.09 -24.62 -31.42
N ALA A 7 4.37 -24.29 -31.69
CA ALA A 7 4.96 -23.01 -31.28
C ALA A 7 4.29 -21.77 -31.91
N TYR A 8 3.51 -21.95 -32.99
CA TYR A 8 2.76 -20.87 -33.62
C TYR A 8 1.73 -20.22 -32.68
N VAL A 9 1.21 -20.94 -31.68
CA VAL A 9 0.21 -20.41 -30.74
C VAL A 9 0.76 -19.25 -29.89
N LYS A 10 2.08 -19.19 -29.69
CA LYS A 10 2.73 -18.08 -28.98
C LYS A 10 2.56 -16.72 -29.68
N LYS A 11 2.33 -16.73 -31.01
CA LYS A 11 2.12 -15.50 -31.80
C LYS A 11 0.77 -14.82 -31.51
N PHE A 12 -0.14 -15.50 -30.80
CA PHE A 12 -1.42 -14.93 -30.39
C PHE A 12 -1.32 -14.11 -29.08
N GLU A 13 -0.20 -14.19 -28.36
CA GLU A 13 0.06 -13.32 -27.21
C GLU A 13 0.27 -11.88 -27.70
N LEU A 14 -0.53 -10.95 -27.18
CA LEU A 14 -0.41 -9.53 -27.51
C LEU A 14 0.66 -8.85 -26.65
N PRO A 15 1.47 -7.95 -27.22
CA PRO A 15 2.37 -7.11 -26.44
C PRO A 15 1.57 -6.14 -25.57
N ASP A 16 1.98 -5.98 -24.32
CA ASP A 16 1.27 -5.22 -23.29
C ASP A 16 2.21 -4.28 -22.52
N ALA A 17 3.21 -3.72 -23.21
CA ALA A 17 4.16 -2.79 -22.62
C ALA A 17 3.51 -1.42 -22.38
N LEU A 18 3.65 -0.91 -21.16
CA LEU A 18 3.15 0.40 -20.74
C LEU A 18 4.08 1.54 -21.21
N LEU A 19 3.50 2.70 -21.52
CA LEU A 19 4.23 3.86 -22.07
C LEU A 19 5.46 4.22 -21.21
N PRO A 20 6.68 4.30 -21.78
CA PRO A 20 7.88 4.70 -21.04
C PRO A 20 7.78 6.12 -20.45
N SER A 21 8.61 6.40 -19.44
CA SER A 21 8.72 7.74 -18.82
C SER A 21 7.40 8.29 -18.25
N THR A 22 6.47 7.41 -17.88
CA THR A 22 5.23 7.74 -17.18
C THR A 22 5.20 7.06 -15.82
N PHE A 23 4.62 7.77 -14.83
CA PHE A 23 4.31 7.17 -13.55
C PHE A 23 3.28 6.06 -13.72
N MET A 24 3.41 4.99 -12.94
CA MET A 24 2.39 3.94 -12.88
C MET A 24 1.78 3.96 -11.49
N VAL A 25 0.46 4.09 -11.43
CA VAL A 25 -0.29 3.85 -10.22
C VAL A 25 -0.97 2.51 -10.35
N PHE A 26 -0.51 1.54 -9.58
CA PHE A 26 -1.15 0.23 -9.44
C PHE A 26 -2.15 0.31 -8.28
N ARG A 27 -3.45 0.21 -8.58
CA ARG A 27 -4.51 0.14 -7.57
C ARG A 27 -5.00 -1.29 -7.43
N LEU A 28 -5.10 -1.73 -6.19
CA LEU A 28 -5.59 -3.01 -5.74
C LEU A 28 -6.87 -2.79 -4.92
N ASP A 29 -7.88 -3.63 -5.12
CA ASP A 29 -9.21 -3.50 -4.51
C ASP A 29 -9.74 -4.88 -4.07
N GLY A 30 -10.36 -4.95 -2.90
CA GLY A 30 -10.88 -6.17 -2.31
C GLY A 30 -12.12 -6.69 -3.04
N HIS A 31 -12.06 -7.90 -3.59
CA HIS A 31 -13.22 -8.45 -4.29
C HIS A 31 -14.33 -8.87 -3.31
N SER A 32 -15.50 -8.23 -3.43
CA SER A 32 -16.67 -8.54 -2.60
C SER A 32 -16.39 -8.45 -1.10
N PHE A 33 -15.60 -7.44 -0.69
CA PHE A 33 -15.09 -7.32 0.68
C PHE A 33 -16.16 -6.96 1.72
N HIS A 34 -17.33 -6.48 1.30
CA HIS A 34 -18.50 -6.39 2.18
C HIS A 34 -18.85 -7.75 2.78
N ARG A 35 -19.05 -8.78 1.95
CA ARG A 35 -19.32 -10.15 2.40
C ARG A 35 -18.16 -10.70 3.23
N PHE A 36 -16.93 -10.42 2.81
CA PHE A 36 -15.73 -10.85 3.54
C PHE A 36 -15.70 -10.29 4.95
N SER A 37 -15.98 -8.99 5.10
CA SER A 37 -16.00 -8.31 6.38
C SER A 37 -17.11 -8.84 7.31
N ASP A 38 -18.27 -9.19 6.77
CA ASP A 38 -19.39 -9.74 7.54
C ASP A 38 -19.11 -11.16 8.00
N GLU A 39 -18.62 -12.03 7.11
CA GLU A 39 -18.28 -13.41 7.44
C GLU A 39 -17.14 -13.49 8.47
N HIS A 40 -16.19 -12.55 8.45
CA HIS A 40 -15.07 -12.50 9.41
C HIS A 40 -15.33 -11.54 10.58
N ARG A 41 -16.56 -11.02 10.73
CA ARG A 41 -17.02 -10.20 11.86
C ARG A 41 -16.13 -8.98 12.12
N PHE A 42 -15.87 -8.21 11.06
CA PHE A 42 -15.13 -6.98 11.19
C PHE A 42 -15.90 -5.98 12.04
N VAL A 43 -15.17 -5.27 12.91
CA VAL A 43 -15.69 -4.14 13.66
C VAL A 43 -16.10 -3.04 12.69
N LYS A 44 -17.26 -2.42 12.95
CA LYS A 44 -17.79 -1.30 12.16
C LYS A 44 -17.80 -0.03 13.00
N PRO A 45 -17.49 1.16 12.42
CA PRO A 45 -17.27 1.42 11.00
C PRO A 45 -15.93 0.92 10.46
N ASN A 46 -14.90 0.78 11.31
CA ASN A 46 -13.55 0.42 10.90
C ASN A 46 -13.00 -0.68 11.82
N ASP A 47 -12.36 -1.70 11.23
CA ASP A 47 -11.66 -2.75 11.98
C ASP A 47 -10.15 -2.51 11.90
N LEU A 48 -9.55 -2.16 13.04
CA LEU A 48 -8.11 -1.88 13.12
C LEU A 48 -7.27 -3.08 12.64
N ARG A 49 -7.66 -4.30 12.98
CA ARG A 49 -6.91 -5.52 12.62
C ARG A 49 -6.88 -5.71 11.11
N ALA A 50 -8.01 -5.45 10.45
CA ALA A 50 -8.11 -5.53 9.00
C ALA A 50 -7.22 -4.49 8.32
N LEU A 51 -7.24 -3.24 8.79
CA LEU A 51 -6.43 -2.16 8.24
C LEU A 51 -4.93 -2.40 8.47
N GLU A 52 -4.53 -2.87 9.65
CA GLU A 52 -3.13 -3.21 9.94
C GLU A 52 -2.64 -4.41 9.11
N LEU A 53 -3.52 -5.38 8.81
CA LEU A 53 -3.19 -6.47 7.90
C LEU A 53 -3.01 -5.98 6.46
N MET A 54 -3.87 -5.07 6.00
CA MET A 54 -3.71 -4.40 4.68
C MET A 54 -2.39 -3.63 4.63
N ASP A 55 -2.06 -2.87 5.68
CA ASP A 55 -0.80 -2.14 5.80
C ASP A 55 0.41 -3.09 5.75
N HIS A 56 0.34 -4.22 6.44
CA HIS A 56 1.41 -5.21 6.42
C HIS A 56 1.60 -5.76 5.00
N ALA A 57 0.52 -6.17 4.33
CA ALA A 57 0.61 -6.66 2.96
C ALA A 57 1.20 -5.61 2.00
N ALA A 58 0.84 -4.35 2.16
CA ALA A 58 1.39 -3.25 1.39
C ALA A 58 2.89 -3.00 1.70
N ILE A 59 3.29 -3.09 2.97
CA ILE A 59 4.70 -2.99 3.38
C ILE A 59 5.52 -4.13 2.79
N THR A 60 5.04 -5.38 2.84
CA THR A 60 5.69 -6.55 2.22
C THR A 60 5.94 -6.28 0.73
N LEU A 61 4.91 -5.79 0.04
CA LEU A 61 4.98 -5.49 -1.39
C LEU A 61 5.99 -4.37 -1.70
N MET A 62 6.03 -3.30 -0.90
CA MET A 62 7.05 -2.25 -1.03
C MET A 62 8.46 -2.76 -0.64
N GLN A 63 8.59 -3.69 0.28
CA GLN A 63 9.89 -4.28 0.62
C GLN A 63 10.43 -5.12 -0.53
N GLU A 64 9.60 -5.90 -1.21
CA GLU A 64 10.00 -6.70 -2.37
C GLU A 64 10.29 -5.81 -3.59
N TYR A 65 9.38 -4.88 -3.92
CA TYR A 65 9.49 -4.03 -5.11
C TYR A 65 10.00 -2.63 -4.78
N LYS A 66 11.33 -2.46 -4.89
CA LYS A 66 12.01 -1.19 -4.57
C LYS A 66 11.61 0.00 -5.45
N ASP A 67 11.08 -0.28 -6.63
CA ASP A 67 10.60 0.74 -7.58
C ASP A 67 9.32 1.45 -7.11
N ILE A 68 8.63 0.88 -6.11
CA ILE A 68 7.48 1.52 -5.47
C ILE A 68 8.00 2.55 -4.46
N SER A 69 7.64 3.81 -4.65
CA SER A 69 8.11 4.93 -3.81
C SER A 69 7.08 5.34 -2.75
N LEU A 70 5.80 5.24 -3.08
CA LEU A 70 4.67 5.68 -2.25
C LEU A 70 3.54 4.67 -2.36
N ALA A 71 2.83 4.41 -1.27
CA ALA A 71 1.55 3.74 -1.30
C ALA A 71 0.52 4.45 -0.41
N PHE A 72 -0.75 4.33 -0.77
CA PHE A 72 -1.89 4.87 -0.02
C PHE A 72 -2.97 3.79 0.12
N GLY A 73 -3.42 3.54 1.33
CA GLY A 73 -4.46 2.54 1.64
C GLY A 73 -5.64 3.14 2.37
N GLU A 74 -6.84 2.68 2.00
CA GLU A 74 -8.10 2.99 2.65
C GLU A 74 -9.07 1.81 2.50
N SER A 75 -9.87 1.52 3.53
CA SER A 75 -10.83 0.41 3.52
C SER A 75 -10.15 -0.90 3.08
N ASP A 76 -10.55 -1.44 1.93
CA ASP A 76 -10.14 -2.67 1.29
C ASP A 76 -9.30 -2.42 0.02
N GLU A 77 -8.86 -1.18 -0.22
CA GLU A 77 -8.01 -0.82 -1.35
C GLU A 77 -6.62 -0.32 -0.95
N TYR A 78 -5.67 -0.48 -1.87
CA TYR A 78 -4.33 0.10 -1.78
C TYR A 78 -3.84 0.54 -3.16
N SER A 79 -3.25 1.73 -3.22
CA SER A 79 -2.68 2.33 -4.42
C SER A 79 -1.17 2.48 -4.28
N PHE A 80 -0.40 1.98 -5.24
CA PHE A 80 1.06 1.96 -5.24
C PHE A 80 1.60 2.79 -6.40
N LEU A 81 2.44 3.78 -6.10
CA LEU A 81 3.16 4.59 -7.09
C LEU A 81 4.49 3.93 -7.42
N LEU A 82 4.65 3.52 -8.68
CA LEU A 82 5.93 3.13 -9.24
C LEU A 82 6.56 4.34 -9.95
N ARG A 83 7.87 4.52 -9.77
CA ARG A 83 8.65 5.62 -10.37
C ARG A 83 8.55 5.59 -11.89
N LYS A 84 8.57 6.76 -12.53
CA LYS A 84 8.42 6.86 -14.00
C LYS A 84 9.56 6.16 -14.77
N SER A 85 10.77 6.10 -14.19
CA SER A 85 11.95 5.41 -14.70
C SER A 85 11.91 3.87 -14.60
N THR A 86 10.94 3.27 -13.91
CA THR A 86 10.95 1.82 -13.69
C THR A 86 10.94 1.02 -15.00
N ALA A 87 11.78 -0.01 -15.02
CA ALA A 87 11.84 -1.03 -16.06
C ALA A 87 11.30 -2.38 -15.58
N LEU A 88 10.56 -2.42 -14.46
CA LEU A 88 10.04 -3.64 -13.85
C LEU A 88 9.30 -4.48 -14.90
N TYR A 89 9.77 -5.72 -15.09
CA TYR A 89 9.25 -6.66 -16.10
C TYR A 89 9.11 -6.08 -17.52
N ASN A 90 10.03 -5.20 -17.93
CA ASN A 90 9.95 -4.48 -19.21
C ASN A 90 8.62 -3.72 -19.37
N ARG A 91 8.06 -3.24 -18.26
CA ARG A 91 6.79 -2.51 -18.19
C ARG A 91 5.58 -3.28 -18.73
N ARG A 92 5.63 -4.62 -18.72
CA ARG A 92 4.51 -5.48 -19.14
C ARG A 92 3.38 -5.42 -18.13
N GLN A 93 2.25 -4.85 -18.52
CA GLN A 93 1.12 -4.61 -17.63
C GLN A 93 0.62 -5.89 -16.96
N SER A 94 0.39 -6.96 -17.73
CA SER A 94 -0.10 -8.24 -17.23
C SER A 94 0.83 -8.83 -16.17
N LYS A 95 2.15 -8.72 -16.38
CA LYS A 95 3.15 -9.22 -15.42
C LYS A 95 3.18 -8.39 -14.16
N ILE A 96 3.19 -7.07 -14.26
CA ILE A 96 3.18 -6.20 -13.08
C ILE A 96 1.90 -6.43 -12.27
N VAL A 97 0.72 -6.32 -12.90
CA VAL A 97 -0.57 -6.51 -12.21
C VAL A 97 -0.64 -7.88 -11.54
N SER A 98 -0.40 -8.97 -12.28
CA SER A 98 -0.53 -10.32 -11.71
C SER A 98 0.45 -10.60 -10.57
N THR A 99 1.69 -10.13 -10.66
CA THR A 99 2.70 -10.37 -9.61
C THR A 99 2.45 -9.53 -8.36
N LEU A 100 2.11 -8.24 -8.52
CA LEU A 100 1.79 -7.36 -7.39
C LEU A 100 0.52 -7.84 -6.67
N THR A 101 -0.57 -8.11 -7.40
CA THR A 101 -1.81 -8.64 -6.81
C THR A 101 -1.57 -9.98 -6.11
N SER A 102 -0.80 -10.89 -6.73
CA SER A 102 -0.49 -12.20 -6.15
C SER A 102 0.30 -12.07 -4.86
N LEU A 103 1.35 -11.24 -4.83
CA LEU A 103 2.15 -11.05 -3.62
C LEU A 103 1.31 -10.43 -2.50
N PHE A 104 0.53 -9.39 -2.80
CA PHE A 104 -0.33 -8.76 -1.80
C PHE A 104 -1.33 -9.76 -1.20
N THR A 105 -2.05 -10.50 -2.06
CA THR A 105 -3.02 -11.51 -1.62
C THR A 105 -2.35 -12.60 -0.78
N SER A 106 -1.18 -13.08 -1.21
CA SER A 106 -0.42 -14.09 -0.47
C SER A 106 0.04 -13.58 0.90
N SER A 107 0.49 -12.33 0.99
CA SER A 107 0.90 -11.69 2.24
C SER A 107 -0.31 -11.50 3.17
N TYR A 108 -1.46 -11.13 2.63
CA TYR A 108 -2.70 -10.98 3.39
C TYR A 108 -3.11 -12.31 4.04
N VAL A 109 -3.11 -13.40 3.29
CA VAL A 109 -3.44 -14.74 3.81
C VAL A 109 -2.37 -15.24 4.78
N PHE A 110 -1.10 -15.08 4.44
CA PHE A 110 0.02 -15.56 5.24
C PHE A 110 0.08 -14.91 6.61
N HIS A 111 -0.18 -13.59 6.68
CA HIS A 111 -0.18 -12.84 7.93
C HIS A 111 -1.54 -12.74 8.61
N TRP A 112 -2.60 -13.30 8.05
CA TRP A 112 -3.93 -13.31 8.66
C TRP A 112 -3.93 -13.75 10.14
N PRO A 113 -3.30 -14.89 10.53
CA PRO A 113 -3.34 -15.36 11.92
C PRO A 113 -2.64 -14.40 12.92
N LYS A 114 -1.76 -13.52 12.43
CA LYS A 114 -1.10 -12.51 13.28
C LYS A 114 -2.06 -11.42 13.74
N TYR A 115 -3.01 -11.03 12.88
CA TYR A 115 -3.97 -9.94 13.15
C TYR A 115 -5.34 -10.47 13.59
N PHE A 116 -5.66 -11.69 13.21
CA PHE A 116 -6.91 -12.39 13.52
C PHE A 116 -6.62 -13.73 14.21
N PRO A 117 -6.01 -13.74 15.41
CA PRO A 117 -5.64 -14.98 16.08
C PRO A 117 -6.84 -15.87 16.41
N ASP A 118 -7.99 -15.25 16.72
CA ASP A 118 -9.21 -15.95 17.14
C ASP A 118 -10.24 -16.12 16.02
N VAL A 119 -9.96 -15.61 14.82
CA VAL A 119 -10.89 -15.66 13.68
C VAL A 119 -10.19 -16.40 12.54
N PRO A 120 -10.47 -17.70 12.33
CA PRO A 120 -9.90 -18.41 11.20
C PRO A 120 -10.42 -17.81 9.89
N LEU A 121 -9.56 -17.80 8.88
CA LEU A 121 -9.94 -17.41 7.52
C LEU A 121 -10.93 -18.43 6.97
N ARG A 122 -12.18 -18.02 6.72
CA ARG A 122 -13.26 -18.91 6.29
C ARG A 122 -13.14 -19.31 4.83
N TYR A 123 -12.67 -18.39 4.00
CA TYR A 123 -12.42 -18.60 2.58
C TYR A 123 -11.30 -17.67 2.10
N PRO A 124 -10.57 -18.04 1.03
CA PRO A 124 -9.49 -17.21 0.52
C PRO A 124 -10.02 -15.88 -0.02
N PRO A 125 -9.47 -14.73 0.41
CA PRO A 125 -9.81 -13.45 -0.19
C PRO A 125 -9.23 -13.39 -1.61
N SER A 126 -9.83 -12.54 -2.43
CA SER A 126 -9.28 -12.17 -3.73
C SER A 126 -9.26 -10.65 -3.86
N PHE A 127 -8.32 -10.18 -4.66
CA PHE A 127 -8.16 -8.77 -4.95
C PHE A 127 -8.09 -8.58 -6.46
N ASP A 128 -8.70 -7.50 -6.96
CA ASP A 128 -8.46 -7.04 -8.32
C ASP A 128 -7.22 -6.13 -8.36
N GLY A 129 -6.70 -5.89 -9.56
CA GLY A 129 -5.54 -5.03 -9.74
C GLY A 129 -5.61 -4.34 -11.08
N ARG A 130 -5.33 -3.03 -11.10
CA ARG A 130 -5.30 -2.22 -12.33
C ARG A 130 -4.15 -1.23 -12.28
N ILE A 131 -3.61 -0.89 -13.46
CA ILE A 131 -2.59 0.16 -13.60
C ILE A 131 -3.17 1.33 -14.37
N VAL A 132 -2.92 2.54 -13.87
CA VAL A 132 -3.19 3.80 -14.57
C VAL A 132 -1.87 4.53 -14.77
N LEU A 133 -1.68 5.10 -15.96
CA LEU A 133 -0.49 5.87 -16.30
C LEU A 133 -0.74 7.35 -16.10
N TYR A 134 0.19 8.03 -15.44
CA TYR A 134 0.16 9.48 -15.25
C TYR A 134 1.43 10.11 -15.84
N PRO A 135 1.30 11.09 -16.75
CA PRO A 135 2.44 11.66 -17.45
C PRO A 135 3.22 12.67 -16.61
N SER A 136 2.58 13.38 -15.68
CA SER A 136 3.23 14.41 -14.87
C SER A 136 3.05 14.18 -13.37
N GLN A 137 3.80 14.95 -12.58
CA GLN A 137 3.71 14.94 -11.13
C GLN A 137 2.35 15.47 -10.65
N GLN A 138 1.73 16.40 -11.38
CA GLN A 138 0.46 17.00 -10.99
C GLN A 138 -0.65 15.95 -10.94
N GLU A 139 -0.81 15.13 -11.98
CA GLU A 139 -1.89 14.12 -11.98
C GLU A 139 -1.66 13.03 -10.92
N VAL A 140 -0.40 12.73 -10.57
CA VAL A 140 -0.10 11.81 -9.46
C VAL A 140 -0.55 12.42 -8.12
N ARG A 141 -0.26 13.71 -7.89
CA ARG A 141 -0.69 14.40 -6.67
C ARG A 141 -2.22 14.46 -6.59
N ASP A 142 -2.87 14.82 -7.69
CA ASP A 142 -4.33 14.89 -7.78
C ASP A 142 -4.99 13.52 -7.56
N TYR A 143 -4.38 12.44 -8.05
CA TYR A 143 -4.85 11.09 -7.79
C TYR A 143 -4.85 10.75 -6.29
N PHE A 144 -3.73 10.97 -5.59
CA PHE A 144 -3.65 10.66 -4.15
C PHE A 144 -4.50 11.62 -3.31
N ALA A 145 -4.63 12.88 -3.73
CA ALA A 145 -5.55 13.83 -3.11
C ALA A 145 -7.01 13.39 -3.29
N TRP A 146 -7.37 12.91 -4.48
CA TRP A 146 -8.70 12.35 -4.75
C TRP A 146 -8.99 11.14 -3.87
N ARG A 147 -8.05 10.18 -3.75
CA ARG A 147 -8.23 9.01 -2.87
C ARG A 147 -8.39 9.42 -1.41
N GLN A 148 -7.59 10.35 -0.89
CA GLN A 148 -7.73 10.80 0.49
C GLN A 148 -9.00 11.64 0.73
N ALA A 149 -9.48 12.40 -0.26
CA ALA A 149 -10.76 13.09 -0.17
C ALA A 149 -11.93 12.08 -0.09
N ASP A 150 -11.86 11.01 -0.88
CA ASP A 150 -12.83 9.91 -0.85
C ASP A 150 -12.84 9.19 0.51
N THR A 151 -11.66 8.91 1.07
CA THR A 151 -11.50 8.40 2.46
C THR A 151 -12.25 9.25 3.47
N HIS A 152 -12.09 10.58 3.40
CA HIS A 152 -12.73 11.49 4.34
C HIS A 152 -14.26 11.45 4.24
N ILE A 153 -14.79 11.43 3.01
CA ILE A 153 -16.24 11.38 2.74
C ILE A 153 -16.82 10.05 3.22
N ASN A 154 -16.19 8.92 2.84
CA ASN A 154 -16.65 7.58 3.17
C ASN A 154 -16.59 7.33 4.67
N ASN A 155 -15.48 7.69 5.33
CA ASN A 155 -15.35 7.48 6.75
C ASN A 155 -16.32 8.36 7.58
N LEU A 156 -16.56 9.61 7.18
CA LEU A 156 -17.55 10.46 7.85
C LEU A 156 -18.96 9.88 7.71
N TYR A 157 -19.32 9.43 6.51
CA TYR A 157 -20.60 8.76 6.26
C TYR A 157 -20.73 7.49 7.10
N ASN A 158 -19.74 6.59 7.04
CA ASN A 158 -19.76 5.30 7.74
C ASN A 158 -19.77 5.48 9.26
N THR A 159 -19.04 6.45 9.80
CA THR A 159 -19.04 6.74 11.24
C THR A 159 -20.43 7.19 11.69
N ALA A 160 -21.06 8.12 10.97
CA ALA A 160 -22.42 8.56 11.27
C ALA A 160 -23.44 7.42 11.12
N PHE A 161 -23.31 6.62 10.06
CA PHE A 161 -24.18 5.49 9.75
C PHE A 161 -24.15 4.44 10.87
N TRP A 162 -22.95 4.01 11.26
CA TRP A 162 -22.80 2.98 12.29
C TRP A 162 -23.10 3.51 13.69
N ALA A 163 -22.91 4.80 13.97
CA ALA A 163 -23.39 5.40 15.21
C ALA A 163 -24.93 5.35 15.31
N LEU A 164 -25.63 5.70 14.22
CA LEU A 164 -27.10 5.59 14.14
C LEU A 164 -27.60 4.16 14.36
N VAL A 165 -26.91 3.17 13.78
CA VAL A 165 -27.28 1.75 13.92
C VAL A 165 -26.96 1.20 15.31
N GLN A 166 -25.70 1.36 15.76
CA GLN A 166 -25.20 0.68 16.97
C GLN A 166 -25.58 1.40 18.26
N GLN A 167 -25.57 2.74 18.26
CA GLN A 167 -25.90 3.53 19.45
C GLN A 167 -27.32 4.10 19.39
N GLY A 168 -27.77 4.47 18.18
CA GLY A 168 -29.12 5.00 17.97
C GLY A 168 -30.22 3.95 17.81
N GLY A 169 -29.86 2.66 17.69
CA GLY A 169 -30.81 1.55 17.55
C GLY A 169 -31.58 1.53 16.22
N GLN A 170 -31.15 2.30 15.22
CA GLN A 170 -31.79 2.30 13.90
C GLN A 170 -31.46 1.03 13.12
N THR A 171 -32.38 0.62 12.26
CA THR A 171 -32.07 -0.34 11.19
C THR A 171 -31.14 0.29 10.15
N THR A 172 -30.47 -0.53 9.35
CA THR A 172 -29.61 -0.05 8.25
C THR A 172 -30.39 0.79 7.24
N THR A 173 -31.64 0.42 6.94
CA THR A 173 -32.53 1.17 6.05
C THR A 173 -32.88 2.56 6.62
N GLU A 174 -33.18 2.66 7.91
CA GLU A 174 -33.49 3.92 8.58
C GLU A 174 -32.26 4.83 8.66
N ALA A 175 -31.09 4.26 8.95
CA ALA A 175 -29.83 5.01 8.97
C ALA A 175 -29.50 5.58 7.58
N HIS A 176 -29.68 4.79 6.52
CA HIS A 176 -29.53 5.29 5.15
C HIS A 176 -30.52 6.42 4.84
N ALA A 177 -31.79 6.27 5.23
CA ALA A 177 -32.81 7.30 5.02
C ALA A 177 -32.47 8.60 5.78
N THR A 178 -31.98 8.49 7.03
CA THR A 178 -31.56 9.62 7.86
C THR A 178 -30.39 10.38 7.24
N LEU A 179 -29.42 9.66 6.66
CA LEU A 179 -28.23 10.29 6.07
C LEU A 179 -28.43 10.73 4.62
N LYS A 180 -29.53 10.34 3.97
CA LYS A 180 -29.80 10.67 2.57
C LYS A 180 -29.96 12.17 2.39
N GLY A 181 -29.20 12.74 1.45
CA GLY A 181 -29.23 14.17 1.15
C GLY A 181 -28.48 15.05 2.14
N THR A 182 -27.92 14.49 3.22
CA THR A 182 -27.19 15.28 4.20
C THR A 182 -25.83 15.75 3.68
N VAL A 183 -25.39 16.92 4.12
CA VAL A 183 -24.04 17.46 3.87
C VAL A 183 -23.07 17.09 5.01
N SER A 184 -21.76 17.34 4.84
CA SER A 184 -20.76 17.01 5.86
C SER A 184 -21.07 17.67 7.22
N LYS A 185 -21.44 18.95 7.22
CA LYS A 185 -21.78 19.69 8.46
C LYS A 185 -22.88 19.01 9.26
N GLU A 186 -23.92 18.51 8.59
CA GLU A 186 -25.04 17.82 9.24
C GLU A 186 -24.62 16.46 9.81
N LYS A 187 -23.73 15.73 9.13
CA LYS A 187 -23.16 14.48 9.67
C LYS A 187 -22.32 14.73 10.93
N HIS A 188 -21.52 15.81 10.95
CA HIS A 188 -20.80 16.24 12.14
C HIS A 188 -21.75 16.58 13.30
N GLU A 189 -22.83 17.32 13.01
CA GLU A 189 -23.85 17.67 14.00
C GLU A 189 -24.56 16.44 14.56
N ILE A 190 -24.93 15.48 13.70
CA ILE A 190 -25.54 14.20 14.12
C ILE A 190 -24.59 13.44 15.05
N LEU A 191 -23.32 13.33 14.68
CA LEU A 191 -22.30 12.64 15.48
C LEU A 191 -22.10 13.29 16.84
N PHE A 192 -21.99 14.62 16.89
CA PHE A 192 -21.73 15.34 18.11
C PHE A 192 -22.96 15.39 19.03
N SER A 193 -24.10 15.83 18.52
CA SER A 193 -25.27 16.14 19.34
C SER A 193 -26.06 14.91 19.78
N ARG A 194 -25.98 13.78 19.04
CA ARG A 194 -26.69 12.54 19.40
C ARG A 194 -25.81 11.48 20.06
N PHE A 195 -24.52 11.47 19.74
CA PHE A 195 -23.61 10.38 20.11
C PHE A 195 -22.36 10.88 20.85
N GLU A 196 -22.22 12.19 21.06
CA GLU A 196 -21.05 12.81 21.69
C GLU A 196 -19.73 12.47 20.97
N ILE A 197 -19.81 12.13 19.68
CA ILE A 197 -18.65 11.80 18.85
C ILE A 197 -18.14 13.07 18.17
N ASN A 198 -16.95 13.52 18.58
CA ASN A 198 -16.20 14.52 17.83
C ASN A 198 -15.38 13.83 16.73
N TYR A 199 -15.86 13.90 15.48
CA TYR A 199 -15.20 13.28 14.33
C TYR A 199 -13.73 13.69 14.19
N ASP A 200 -13.38 14.96 14.44
CA ASP A 200 -12.00 15.43 14.27
C ASP A 200 -11.02 14.83 15.29
N LYS A 201 -11.55 14.26 16.39
CA LYS A 201 -10.77 13.60 17.43
C LYS A 201 -10.65 12.08 17.25
N ILE A 202 -11.36 11.47 16.29
CA ILE A 202 -11.16 10.05 16.01
C ILE A 202 -9.78 9.82 15.39
N ASP A 203 -9.29 8.58 15.44
CA ASP A 203 -7.97 8.21 14.95
C ASP A 203 -7.72 8.72 13.53
N ALA A 204 -6.53 9.29 13.32
CA ALA A 204 -6.11 9.82 12.02
C ALA A 204 -6.07 8.72 10.95
N ARG A 205 -5.77 7.47 11.32
CA ARG A 205 -5.83 6.30 10.44
C ARG A 205 -7.18 6.20 9.72
N TYR A 206 -8.28 6.35 10.46
CA TYR A 206 -9.63 6.25 9.89
C TYR A 206 -9.99 7.45 9.03
N ARG A 207 -9.50 8.65 9.39
CA ARG A 207 -9.84 9.89 8.70
C ARG A 207 -8.97 10.19 7.48
N LYS A 208 -7.74 9.71 7.48
CA LYS A 208 -6.69 10.08 6.51
C LYS A 208 -6.13 8.89 5.75
N GLY A 209 -6.48 7.65 6.13
CA GLY A 209 -5.94 6.43 5.54
C GLY A 209 -4.50 6.16 6.00
N SER A 210 -3.88 5.18 5.34
CA SER A 210 -2.49 4.77 5.56
C SER A 210 -1.63 5.24 4.40
N ILE A 211 -0.58 6.02 4.69
CA ILE A 211 0.41 6.44 3.71
C ILE A 211 1.72 5.72 4.01
N LEU A 212 2.24 4.97 3.04
CA LEU A 212 3.54 4.33 3.11
C LEU A 212 4.53 5.08 2.23
N VAL A 213 5.60 5.61 2.82
CA VAL A 213 6.66 6.29 2.06
C VAL A 213 7.96 5.52 2.15
N ARG A 214 8.67 5.38 1.02
CA ARG A 214 10.05 4.91 1.03
C ARG A 214 10.95 6.07 1.43
N VAL A 215 11.72 5.89 2.50
CA VAL A 215 12.70 6.87 2.98
C VAL A 215 14.09 6.28 2.94
N GLU A 216 15.09 7.10 2.61
CA GLU A 216 16.49 6.72 2.74
C GLU A 216 16.89 6.73 4.22
N THR A 217 17.63 5.72 4.63
CA THR A 217 18.17 5.61 5.99
C THR A 217 19.60 6.15 5.94
N PRO A 218 19.98 7.10 6.81
CA PRO A 218 21.38 7.43 7.01
C PRO A 218 22.15 6.17 7.39
N GLU A 219 23.33 5.93 6.82
CA GLU A 219 24.20 4.84 7.27
C GLU A 219 24.55 5.06 8.75
N GLU A 220 24.15 4.15 9.63
CA GLU A 220 24.74 4.08 10.97
C GLU A 220 26.21 3.68 10.83
N PRO A 221 27.16 4.37 11.48
CA PRO A 221 28.55 3.96 11.46
C PRO A 221 28.66 2.56 12.06
N ALA A 222 29.26 1.64 11.30
CA ALA A 222 29.47 0.27 11.76
C ALA A 222 30.19 0.26 13.12
N PRO A 223 29.80 -0.61 14.07
CA PRO A 223 30.55 -0.75 15.31
C PRO A 223 31.97 -1.18 14.98
N GLU A 224 32.96 -0.44 15.50
CA GLU A 224 34.38 -0.76 15.38
C GLU A 224 34.59 -2.20 15.86
N SER A 225 34.90 -3.09 14.93
CA SER A 225 35.26 -4.47 15.25
C SER A 225 36.53 -4.44 16.11
N SER A 226 36.38 -4.81 17.38
CA SER A 226 37.51 -5.06 18.27
C SER A 226 38.31 -6.25 17.74
N ASN A 227 39.42 -5.93 17.07
CA ASN A 227 40.44 -6.91 16.70
C ASN A 227 41.03 -7.51 17.98
N THR A 228 40.63 -8.73 18.31
CA THR A 228 41.39 -9.61 19.19
C THR A 228 42.28 -10.51 18.31
N PRO A 229 43.62 -10.49 18.47
CA PRO A 229 44.50 -11.31 17.66
C PRO A 229 44.61 -12.73 18.23
N THR A 230 44.16 -13.74 17.48
CA THR A 230 44.55 -15.14 17.70
C THR A 230 45.76 -15.52 16.85
N PRO A 231 46.71 -16.34 17.34
CA PRO A 231 47.99 -16.54 16.68
C PRO A 231 47.98 -17.63 15.61
N ASN A 232 48.53 -17.27 14.45
CA ASN A 232 49.40 -18.04 13.53
C ASN A 232 49.17 -19.56 13.33
N VAL A 233 48.74 -19.92 12.11
CA VAL A 233 49.32 -21.06 11.37
C VAL A 233 49.69 -20.57 9.96
N LYS A 234 50.94 -20.82 9.58
CA LYS A 234 51.58 -20.43 8.31
C LYS A 234 51.13 -21.34 7.16
N SER A 235 50.78 -20.75 6.03
CA SER A 235 50.99 -21.35 4.71
C SER A 235 51.15 -20.24 3.67
N THR A 236 52.18 -20.40 2.85
CA THR A 236 52.81 -19.44 1.93
C THR A 236 52.22 -19.48 0.52
N GLU A 237 52.34 -18.33 -0.18
CA GLU A 237 52.29 -18.08 -1.65
C GLU A 237 50.96 -17.59 -2.27
N PRO A 238 50.99 -16.83 -3.40
CA PRO A 238 51.25 -15.39 -3.42
C PRO A 238 50.08 -14.56 -4.00
N LEU A 239 50.16 -13.25 -3.75
CA LEU A 239 49.31 -12.17 -4.30
C LEU A 239 49.10 -12.28 -5.81
N ASP A 240 47.85 -12.21 -6.26
CA ASP A 240 47.55 -11.76 -7.61
C ASP A 240 46.27 -10.90 -7.69
N GLU A 241 46.36 -9.90 -8.55
CA GLU A 241 45.57 -8.68 -8.61
C GLU A 241 44.12 -8.89 -9.07
N THR A 242 43.14 -8.92 -8.16
CA THR A 242 41.71 -8.81 -8.58
C THR A 242 40.80 -8.00 -7.65
N LEU A 243 41.33 -7.22 -6.72
CA LEU A 243 40.55 -6.35 -5.81
C LEU A 243 40.15 -4.98 -6.40
N LYS A 244 40.05 -4.85 -7.73
CA LYS A 244 39.60 -3.62 -8.42
C LYS A 244 38.48 -3.85 -9.43
N ALA A 245 37.36 -4.47 -9.01
CA ALA A 245 36.13 -4.44 -9.83
C ALA A 245 34.81 -4.72 -9.07
N LYS A 246 34.67 -4.35 -7.78
CA LYS A 246 33.35 -4.34 -7.12
C LYS A 246 33.21 -3.17 -6.14
N LYS A 247 33.38 -1.93 -6.63
CA LYS A 247 32.64 -0.80 -6.04
C LYS A 247 31.20 -0.87 -6.55
N LYS A 248 30.44 -1.86 -6.05
CA LYS A 248 28.97 -1.75 -6.05
C LYS A 248 28.72 -0.50 -5.22
N LYS A 249 28.21 0.59 -5.83
CA LYS A 249 27.64 1.72 -5.07
C LYS A 249 26.81 1.11 -3.95
N ALA A 250 27.22 1.30 -2.69
CA ALA A 250 26.40 0.93 -1.55
C ALA A 250 25.05 1.61 -1.80
N LYS A 251 24.02 0.83 -2.12
CA LYS A 251 22.68 1.38 -2.26
C LYS A 251 22.30 1.76 -0.83
N ASN A 252 22.12 3.07 -0.58
CA ASN A 252 21.61 3.58 0.69
C ASN A 252 20.46 2.68 1.15
N ALA A 253 20.53 2.17 2.38
CA ALA A 253 19.48 1.34 2.92
C ALA A 253 18.18 2.15 2.92
N THR A 254 17.07 1.58 2.42
CA THR A 254 15.77 2.25 2.44
C THR A 254 14.84 1.52 3.39
N LYS A 255 14.03 2.28 4.14
CA LYS A 255 12.95 1.75 4.96
C LYS A 255 11.60 2.26 4.44
N VAL A 256 10.52 1.58 4.83
CA VAL A 256 9.15 2.00 4.56
C VAL A 256 8.60 2.58 5.86
N GLU A 257 8.14 3.82 5.81
CA GLU A 257 7.54 4.52 6.96
C GLU A 257 6.03 4.65 6.76
N LEU A 258 5.25 4.29 7.79
CA LEU A 258 3.79 4.39 7.82
C LEU A 258 3.36 5.69 8.49
N LEU A 259 2.47 6.43 7.82
CA LEU A 259 1.99 7.74 8.21
C LEU A 259 0.46 7.81 8.11
N HIS A 260 -0.16 8.60 8.98
CA HIS A 260 -1.59 8.91 8.94
C HIS A 260 -1.77 10.45 8.92
N THR A 261 -1.35 11.07 7.83
CA THR A 261 -1.31 12.55 7.66
C THR A 261 -2.08 13.00 6.43
N ASP A 262 -2.28 14.30 6.29
CA ASP A 262 -2.80 14.90 5.07
C ASP A 262 -1.76 14.81 3.93
N ILE A 263 -2.17 14.27 2.77
CA ILE A 263 -1.39 14.19 1.52
C ILE A 263 -1.93 15.14 0.45
N ILE A 264 -3.03 15.86 0.74
CA ILE A 264 -3.64 16.81 -0.19
C ILE A 264 -2.79 18.09 -0.27
N ARG A 265 -2.34 18.60 0.89
CA ARG A 265 -1.57 19.84 0.98
C ARG A 265 -0.13 19.71 0.47
N ASP A 266 0.43 20.83 0.02
CA ASP A 266 1.82 20.92 -0.47
C ASP A 266 2.86 20.48 0.57
N SER A 267 2.62 20.69 1.86
CA SER A 267 3.57 20.39 2.93
C SER A 267 4.05 18.94 2.95
N PHE A 268 3.18 17.98 2.59
CA PHE A 268 3.58 16.57 2.44
C PHE A 268 4.56 16.40 1.28
N TRP A 269 4.22 16.97 0.12
CA TRP A 269 4.99 16.83 -1.12
C TRP A 269 6.30 17.61 -1.07
N GLU A 270 6.37 18.72 -0.33
CA GLU A 270 7.60 19.43 -0.04
C GLU A 270 8.54 18.59 0.83
N LYS A 271 8.02 18.02 1.93
CA LYS A 271 8.78 17.13 2.83
C LYS A 271 9.32 15.90 2.10
N TYR A 272 8.50 15.30 1.22
CA TYR A 272 8.85 14.09 0.48
C TYR A 272 9.06 14.35 -1.02
N SER A 273 9.70 15.49 -1.36
CA SER A 273 9.82 15.95 -2.76
C SER A 273 10.56 14.98 -3.69
N TYR A 274 11.33 14.05 -3.14
CA TYR A 274 12.04 13.02 -3.89
C TYR A 274 11.13 11.87 -4.37
N LEU A 275 9.90 11.72 -3.84
CA LEU A 275 8.99 10.64 -4.25
C LEU A 275 8.54 10.73 -5.71
N LEU A 276 8.50 11.96 -6.23
CA LEU A 276 8.08 12.29 -7.61
C LEU A 276 9.27 12.65 -8.51
N LYS A 277 10.49 12.66 -7.97
CA LYS A 277 11.73 12.85 -8.71
C LYS A 277 12.24 11.49 -9.19
N ASP A 278 12.85 11.49 -10.36
CA ASP A 278 13.66 10.36 -10.86
C ASP A 278 15.12 10.63 -10.58
#